data_AF-A0A6C0F7H5-F1
#
_entry.id   AF-A0A6C0F7H5-F1
#
_cell.length_a   1.000
_cell.length_b   1.000
_cell.length_c   1.000
_cell.angle_alpha   90.00
_cell.angle_beta   90.00
_cell.angle_gamma   90.00
#
_symmetry.space_group_name_H-M   'P 1'
#
loop_
_entity.id
_entity.type
_entity.pdbx_description
1 polymer ?
#
loop_
_entity_poly.entity_id
_entity_poly.type
_entity_poly.pdbx_seq_one_letter_code
_entity_poly.pdbx_strand_id
1 'polypeptide(L)'
;MEFEPKVIDYYNETPECFKTIEKMNNEYDKLENDYDKIKKELEFYKSAFKYPHSNSAIFNLVRVKKDGVDVWIDRIKITEFELRALDQCEKVKYLIKNCNPRCER
;
A
#
# COMPACT_ATOMS: atom_id res chain seq x y z
N MET A 1 -15.75 47.36 36.47
CA MET A 1 -14.41 47.67 35.93
C MET A 1 -14.36 46.98 34.58
N GLU A 2 -14.62 47.73 33.51
CA GLU A 2 -14.67 47.20 32.15
C GLU A 2 -13.24 46.92 31.68
N PHE A 3 -13.01 45.71 31.18
CA PHE A 3 -11.70 45.28 30.69
C PHE A 3 -11.59 45.74 29.23
N GLU A 4 -10.93 46.87 28.99
CA GLU A 4 -10.65 47.31 27.63
C GLU A 4 -9.59 46.40 26.99
N PRO A 5 -9.90 45.77 25.84
CA PRO A 5 -8.93 44.94 25.13
C PRO A 5 -7.75 45.79 24.69
N LYS A 6 -6.53 45.30 24.92
CA LYS A 6 -5.32 45.99 24.47
C LYS A 6 -5.22 45.83 22.96
N VAL A 7 -4.67 46.84 22.27
CA VAL A 7 -4.45 46.80 20.81
C VAL A 7 -3.75 45.51 20.35
N ILE A 8 -2.86 44.96 21.18
CA ILE A 8 -2.15 43.71 20.92
C ILE A 8 -3.09 42.49 20.81
N ASP A 9 -4.22 42.50 21.53
CA ASP A 9 -5.21 41.42 21.54
C ASP A 9 -5.89 41.27 20.18
N TYR A 10 -6.00 42.34 19.39
CA TYR A 10 -6.56 42.34 18.03
C TYR A 10 -5.61 41.75 16.97
N TYR A 11 -4.30 41.69 17.25
CA TYR A 11 -3.29 41.17 16.32
C TYR A 11 -2.75 39.79 16.73
N ASN A 12 -3.24 39.23 17.83
CA ASN A 12 -2.86 37.91 18.32
C ASN A 12 -3.57 36.75 17.60
N GLU A 13 -4.61 37.03 16.80
CA GLU A 13 -5.30 36.02 16.02
C GLU A 13 -4.61 35.80 14.67
N THR A 14 -4.23 34.56 14.37
CA THR A 14 -3.69 34.20 13.06
C THR A 14 -4.70 34.59 11.98
N PRO A 15 -4.32 35.41 10.97
CA PRO A 15 -5.27 35.85 9.98
C PRO A 15 -5.89 34.66 9.25
N GLU A 16 -7.19 34.76 8.96
CA GLU A 16 -7.98 33.65 8.39
C GLU A 16 -7.42 33.13 7.05
N CYS A 17 -6.75 33.99 6.29
CA CYS A 17 -6.03 33.62 5.08
C CYS A 17 -4.88 32.62 5.36
N PHE A 18 -4.14 32.77 6.46
CA PHE A 18 -3.08 31.83 6.83
C PHE A 18 -3.65 30.47 7.26
N LYS A 19 -4.76 30.46 8.02
CA LYS A 19 -5.45 29.21 8.38
C LYS A 19 -5.94 28.45 7.14
N THR A 20 -6.41 29.20 6.14
CA THR A 20 -6.85 28.65 4.85
C THR A 20 -5.67 28.07 4.08
N ILE A 21 -4.55 28.79 4.00
CA ILE A 21 -3.32 28.31 3.35
C ILE A 21 -2.78 27.05 4.02
N GLU A 22 -2.72 27.02 5.36
CA GLU A 22 -2.26 25.85 6.11
C GLU A 22 -3.16 24.63 5.84
N LYS A 23 -4.48 24.83 5.83
CA LYS A 23 -5.43 23.77 5.48
C LYS A 23 -5.21 23.27 4.06
N MET A 24 -5.04 24.17 3.09
CA MET A 24 -4.78 23.81 1.69
C MET A 24 -3.48 23.01 1.54
N ASN A 25 -2.40 23.40 2.22
CA ASN A 25 -1.13 22.66 2.20
C ASN A 25 -1.31 21.26 2.80
N ASN A 26 -1.98 21.14 3.94
CA ASN A 26 -2.27 19.85 4.55
C ASN A 26 -3.13 18.93 3.66
N GLU A 27 -4.10 19.50 2.92
CA GLU A 27 -4.91 18.76 1.96
C GLU A 27 -4.10 18.34 0.73
N TYR A 28 -3.22 19.21 0.25
CA TYR A 28 -2.29 18.91 -0.85
C TYR A 28 -1.35 17.76 -0.48
N ASP A 29 -0.72 17.82 0.70
CA ASP A 29 0.18 16.77 1.19
C ASP A 29 -0.54 15.42 1.31
N LYS A 30 -1.78 15.42 1.79
CA LYS A 30 -2.60 14.19 1.85
C LYS A 30 -2.87 13.65 0.45
N LEU A 31 -3.26 14.52 -0.48
CA LEU A 31 -3.58 14.14 -1.85
C LEU A 31 -2.36 13.58 -2.57
N GLU A 32 -1.19 14.19 -2.40
CA GLU A 32 0.06 13.72 -2.98
C GLU A 32 0.45 12.34 -2.43
N ASN A 33 0.39 12.17 -1.10
CA ASN A 33 0.65 10.89 -0.45
C ASN A 33 -0.28 9.77 -0.94
N ASP A 34 -1.57 10.07 -1.11
CA ASP A 34 -2.54 9.08 -1.58
C ASP A 34 -2.38 8.78 -3.07
N TYR A 35 -2.07 9.79 -3.89
CA TYR A 35 -1.71 9.62 -5.29
C TYR A 35 -0.52 8.65 -5.44
N ASP A 36 0.54 8.84 -4.67
CA ASP A 36 1.72 7.98 -4.72
C ASP A 36 1.44 6.53 -4.28
N LYS A 37 0.61 6.34 -3.24
CA LYS A 37 0.18 5.00 -2.81
C LYS A 37 -0.62 4.31 -3.91
N ILE A 38 -1.61 5.00 -4.49
CA ILE A 38 -2.46 4.45 -5.55
C ILE A 38 -1.64 4.13 -6.79
N LYS A 39 -0.70 5.01 -7.16
CA LYS A 39 0.20 4.79 -8.29
C LYS A 39 1.06 3.54 -8.10
N LYS A 40 1.61 3.33 -6.90
CA LYS A 40 2.37 2.11 -6.57
C LYS A 40 1.51 0.84 -6.64
N GLU A 41 0.30 0.87 -6.05
CA GLU A 41 -0.67 -0.24 -6.14
C GLU A 41 -1.02 -0.56 -7.59
N LEU A 42 -1.30 0.47 -8.40
CA LEU A 42 -1.66 0.30 -9.82
C LEU A 42 -0.53 -0.36 -10.61
N GLU A 43 0.71 0.09 -10.43
CA GLU A 43 1.86 -0.52 -11.10
C GLU A 43 2.09 -1.97 -10.63
N PHE A 44 1.85 -2.26 -9.35
CA PHE A 44 1.88 -3.63 -8.84
C PHE A 44 0.81 -4.50 -9.52
N TYR A 45 -0.44 -4.05 -9.67
CA TYR A 45 -1.47 -4.83 -10.38
C TYR A 45 -1.15 -5.01 -11.86
N LYS A 46 -0.63 -3.99 -12.55
CA LYS A 46 -0.17 -4.13 -13.93
C LYS A 46 0.95 -5.16 -14.07
N SER A 47 1.80 -5.32 -13.06
CA SER A 47 2.89 -6.32 -13.09
C SER A 47 2.40 -7.76 -13.19
N ALA A 48 1.16 -8.07 -12.77
CA ALA A 48 0.56 -9.39 -12.90
C ALA A 48 0.43 -9.87 -14.36
N PHE A 49 0.38 -8.94 -15.31
CA PHE A 49 0.28 -9.21 -16.75
C PHE A 49 1.64 -9.22 -17.46
N LYS A 50 2.74 -8.97 -16.74
CA LYS A 50 4.11 -8.98 -17.28
C LYS A 50 4.78 -10.33 -17.00
N TYR A 51 5.88 -10.60 -17.68
CA TYR A 51 6.72 -11.77 -17.39
C TYR A 51 7.17 -11.75 -15.91
N PRO A 52 7.16 -12.89 -15.18
CA PRO A 52 6.90 -14.26 -15.64
C PRO A 52 5.42 -14.69 -15.62
N HIS A 53 4.50 -13.80 -15.25
CA HIS A 53 3.10 -14.12 -14.97
C HIS A 53 2.14 -13.89 -16.15
N SER A 54 2.64 -13.40 -17.29
CA SER A 54 1.81 -13.09 -18.47
C SER A 54 0.96 -14.26 -18.97
N ASN A 55 1.42 -15.50 -18.76
CA ASN A 55 0.72 -16.73 -19.15
C ASN A 55 0.05 -17.45 -17.97
N SER A 56 0.05 -16.84 -16.79
CA SER A 56 -0.61 -17.38 -15.61
C SER A 56 -2.05 -16.87 -15.56
N ALA A 57 -2.99 -17.76 -15.20
CA ALA A 57 -4.35 -17.32 -14.96
C ALA A 57 -4.40 -16.44 -13.70
N ILE A 58 -5.10 -15.30 -13.76
CA ILE A 58 -5.14 -14.31 -12.68
C ILE A 58 -5.58 -14.92 -11.35
N PHE A 59 -6.55 -15.84 -11.36
CA PHE A 59 -7.06 -16.50 -10.15
C PHE A 59 -6.05 -17.47 -9.50
N ASN A 60 -4.94 -17.79 -10.17
CA ASN A 60 -3.83 -18.54 -9.59
C ASN A 60 -2.75 -17.63 -9.00
N LEU A 61 -2.76 -16.34 -9.34
CA LEU A 61 -1.82 -15.38 -8.80
C LEU A 61 -2.24 -14.96 -7.39
N VAL A 62 -1.27 -14.96 -6.49
CA VAL A 62 -1.47 -14.60 -5.10
C VAL A 62 -0.45 -13.53 -4.73
N ARG A 63 -0.93 -12.41 -4.18
CA ARG A 63 -0.07 -11.37 -3.58
C ARG A 63 0.46 -11.88 -2.23
N VAL A 64 1.77 -11.90 -2.10
CA VAL A 64 2.54 -12.26 -0.90
C VAL A 64 3.68 -11.25 -0.72
N LYS A 65 4.39 -11.33 0.41
CA LYS A 65 5.56 -10.48 0.67
C LYS A 65 6.85 -11.27 0.62
N LYS A 66 7.89 -10.62 0.12
CA LYS A 66 9.27 -11.08 0.17
C LYS A 66 10.15 -9.90 0.55
N ASP A 67 10.85 -10.02 1.67
CA ASP A 67 11.70 -8.94 2.21
C ASP A 67 10.92 -7.63 2.41
N GLY A 68 9.65 -7.75 2.84
CA GLY A 68 8.73 -6.62 3.04
C GLY A 68 8.10 -6.06 1.76
N VAL A 69 8.51 -6.51 0.57
CA VAL A 69 8.00 -6.04 -0.73
C VAL A 69 6.90 -6.97 -1.25
N ASP A 70 5.83 -6.40 -1.80
CA ASP A 70 4.76 -7.17 -2.42
C ASP A 70 5.22 -7.80 -3.74
N VAL A 71 4.93 -9.09 -3.89
CA VAL A 71 5.25 -9.89 -5.09
C VAL A 71 4.06 -10.77 -5.47
N TRP A 72 3.94 -11.04 -6.77
CA TRP A 72 3.01 -12.04 -7.28
C TRP A 72 3.67 -13.41 -7.28
N ILE A 73 2.94 -14.42 -6.83
CA ILE A 73 3.33 -15.83 -6.99
C ILE A 73 2.20 -16.59 -7.68
N ASP A 74 2.56 -17.56 -8.51
CA ASP A 74 1.60 -18.49 -9.09
C ASP A 74 1.52 -19.73 -8.21
N ARG A 75 0.38 -19.95 -7.55
CA ARG A 75 0.18 -21.04 -6.59
C ARG A 75 0.34 -22.44 -7.17
N ILE A 76 0.31 -22.59 -8.51
CA ILE A 76 0.48 -23.87 -9.22
C ILE A 76 1.94 -24.08 -9.61
N LYS A 77 2.65 -23.00 -10.00
CA LYS A 77 4.03 -23.09 -10.49
C LYS A 77 5.07 -22.97 -9.36
N ILE A 78 4.71 -22.36 -8.24
CA ILE A 78 5.63 -22.11 -7.13
C ILE A 78 6.01 -23.41 -6.42
N THR A 79 7.30 -23.53 -6.08
CA THR A 79 7.83 -24.65 -5.31
C THR A 79 7.75 -24.41 -3.81
N GLU A 80 7.79 -25.48 -3.01
CA GLU A 80 7.84 -25.34 -1.54
C GLU A 80 9.10 -24.58 -1.08
N PHE A 81 10.23 -24.79 -1.77
CA PHE A 81 11.47 -24.07 -1.49
C PHE A 81 11.29 -22.55 -1.67
N GLU A 82 10.68 -22.12 -2.78
CA GLU A 82 10.38 -20.71 -3.03
C GLU A 82 9.38 -20.15 -2.01
N LEU A 83 8.34 -20.92 -1.63
CA LEU A 83 7.39 -20.51 -0.59
C LEU A 83 8.06 -20.28 0.77
N ARG A 84 9.06 -21.10 1.13
CA ARG A 84 9.82 -20.95 2.38
C ARG A 84 10.75 -19.73 2.38
N ALA A 85 11.12 -19.23 1.21
CA ALA A 85 11.93 -18.03 1.05
C ALA A 85 11.10 -16.72 1.12
N LEU A 86 9.77 -16.81 1.21
CA LEU A 86 8.88 -15.66 1.38
C LEU A 86 8.74 -15.27 2.86
N ASP A 87 8.20 -14.08 3.09
CA ASP A 87 7.86 -13.62 4.43
C ASP A 87 6.76 -14.52 5.01
N GLN A 88 7.06 -15.16 6.15
CA GLN A 88 6.22 -16.19 6.75
C GLN A 88 4.98 -15.60 7.44
N CYS A 89 3.97 -15.26 6.64
CA CYS A 89 2.64 -14.86 7.09
C CYS A 89 1.66 -16.05 7.07
N GLU A 90 0.49 -15.89 7.71
CA GLU A 90 -0.55 -16.93 7.75
C GLU A 90 -0.95 -17.44 6.36
N LYS A 91 -0.97 -16.54 5.37
CA LYS A 91 -1.22 -16.91 3.97
C LYS A 91 -0.13 -17.83 3.41
N VAL A 92 1.16 -17.51 3.63
CA VAL A 92 2.28 -18.33 3.16
C VAL A 92 2.28 -19.69 3.87
N LYS A 93 2.02 -19.74 5.19
CA LYS A 93 1.87 -21.00 5.92
C LYS A 93 0.73 -21.87 5.37
N TYR A 94 -0.41 -21.25 5.06
CA TYR A 94 -1.53 -21.93 4.41
C TYR A 94 -1.12 -22.48 3.05
N LEU A 95 -0.39 -21.72 2.24
CA LEU A 95 0.12 -22.18 0.95
C LEU A 95 1.13 -23.31 1.13
N ILE A 96 2.07 -23.26 2.07
CA ILE A 96 3.00 -24.39 2.30
C ILE A 96 2.25 -25.69 2.64
N LYS A 97 1.16 -25.59 3.40
CA LYS A 97 0.36 -26.76 3.79
C LYS A 97 -0.53 -27.30 2.66
N ASN A 98 -1.00 -26.44 1.75
CA ASN A 98 -2.08 -26.77 0.81
C ASN A 98 -1.73 -26.54 -0.68
N CYS A 99 -0.66 -25.82 -0.99
CA CYS A 99 -0.15 -25.72 -2.36
C CYS A 99 0.60 -27.00 -2.71
N ASN A 100 0.38 -27.45 -3.94
CA ASN A 100 1.00 -28.62 -4.52
C ASN A 100 0.61 -29.97 -3.86
N PRO A 101 -0.69 -30.32 -3.75
CA PRO A 101 -1.02 -31.71 -3.95
C PRO A 101 -0.60 -31.97 -5.39
N ARG A 102 0.53 -32.67 -5.60
CA ARG A 102 0.80 -33.28 -6.90
C ARG A 102 -0.49 -33.99 -7.28
N CYS A 103 -1.26 -33.43 -8.21
CA CYS A 103 -2.19 -34.25 -8.95
C CYS A 103 -1.27 -35.21 -9.67
N GLU A 104 -1.09 -36.39 -9.09
CA GLU A 104 -0.59 -37.56 -9.79
C GLU A 104 -1.34 -37.57 -11.12
N ARG A 105 -0.60 -37.32 -12.18
CA ARG A 105 -1.13 -37.24 -13.54
C ARG A 105 -0.56 -38.40 -14.31
#